data_AF-A0A7V9T3X1-F1
#
_entry.id   AF-A0A7V9T3X1-F1
#
_cell.length_a   1.000
_cell.length_b   1.000
_cell.length_c   1.000
_cell.angle_alpha   90.00
_cell.angle_beta   90.00
_cell.angle_gamma   90.00
#
_symmetry.space_group_name_H-M   'P 1'
#
loop_
_entity.id
_entity.type
_entity.pdbx_description
1 polymer ?
#
loop_
_entity_poly.entity_id
_entity_poly.type
_entity_poly.pdbx_seq_one_letter_code
_entity_poly.pdbx_strand_id
1 'polypeptide(L)'
;MSASTIALVVALVAAAINGLAAALGALRWWQVESSRAFWVLARAGQAASGVLAVAAGVLAVTGFDPIDGLFWLYALLPALVGFMAEQLRLGAAVQVLEHRGIPNARAVGGLPEAQQRSVVLAIVRRELGVMTLAAGVVALL
;
A
#
# COMPACT_ATOMS: atom_id res chain seq x y z
N MET A 1 11.01 14.90 24.46
CA MET A 1 9.71 14.46 23.88
C MET A 1 9.34 13.14 24.53
N SER A 2 8.09 12.97 24.98
CA SER A 2 7.64 11.65 25.45
C SER A 2 7.50 10.69 24.26
N ALA A 3 7.62 9.39 24.52
CA ALA A 3 7.44 8.35 23.51
C ALA A 3 6.07 8.45 22.79
N SER A 4 5.03 8.85 23.52
CA SER A 4 3.70 9.11 22.99
C SER A 4 3.68 10.24 21.95
N THR A 5 4.41 11.33 22.18
CA THR A 5 4.51 12.43 21.20
C THR A 5 5.19 11.97 19.91
N ILE A 6 6.24 11.14 20.03
CA ILE A 6 6.94 10.60 18.85
C ILE A 6 5.98 9.71 18.04
N ALA A 7 5.29 8.78 18.69
CA ALA A 7 4.34 7.89 18.04
C ALA A 7 3.22 8.66 17.33
N LEU A 8 2.68 9.71 17.96
CA LEU A 8 1.65 10.56 17.37
C LEU A 8 2.15 11.32 16.14
N VAL A 9 3.36 11.91 16.21
CA VAL A 9 3.96 12.60 15.06
C VAL A 9 4.19 11.63 13.90
N VAL A 10 4.72 10.43 14.19
CA VAL A 10 4.94 9.39 13.17
C VAL A 10 3.62 8.95 12.54
N ALA A 11 2.57 8.76 13.34
CA ALA A 11 1.24 8.40 12.85
C ALA A 11 0.66 9.48 11.93
N LEU A 12 0.74 10.77 12.33
CA LEU A 12 0.26 11.88 11.49
C LEU A 12 1.02 12.00 10.17
N VAL A 13 2.35 11.82 10.20
CA VAL A 13 3.18 11.81 8.99
C VAL A 13 2.78 10.63 8.10
N ALA A 14 2.59 9.43 8.67
CA ALA A 14 2.16 8.26 7.92
C ALA A 14 0.77 8.48 7.28
N ALA A 15 -0.20 9.02 8.03
CA ALA A 15 -1.52 9.34 7.52
C ALA A 15 -1.47 10.37 6.39
N ALA A 16 -0.68 11.44 6.54
CA ALA A 16 -0.51 12.46 5.50
C ALA A 16 0.09 11.90 4.21
N ILE A 17 1.16 11.10 4.31
CA ILE A 17 1.80 10.48 3.13
C ILE A 17 0.81 9.55 2.42
N ASN A 18 0.09 8.72 3.18
CA ASN A 18 -0.90 7.81 2.62
C ASN A 18 -2.10 8.55 2.03
N GLY A 19 -2.52 9.67 2.63
CA GLY A 19 -3.59 10.53 2.08
C GLY A 19 -3.20 11.13 0.73
N LEU A 20 -1.96 11.63 0.60
CA LEU A 20 -1.43 12.11 -0.67
C LEU A 20 -1.31 10.98 -1.71
N ALA A 21 -0.87 9.79 -1.30
CA ALA A 21 -0.80 8.61 -2.14
C ALA A 21 -2.20 8.18 -2.63
N ALA A 22 -3.20 8.19 -1.74
CA ALA A 22 -4.58 7.84 -2.06
C ALA A 22 -5.21 8.84 -3.02
N ALA A 23 -5.03 10.15 -2.80
CA ALA A 23 -5.56 11.19 -3.69
C ALA A 23 -4.92 11.11 -5.09
N LEU A 24 -3.59 11.02 -5.16
CA LEU A 24 -2.87 10.89 -6.43
C LEU A 24 -3.22 9.57 -7.12
N GLY A 25 -3.31 8.48 -6.36
CA GLY A 25 -3.67 7.15 -6.85
C GLY A 25 -5.07 7.13 -7.44
N ALA A 26 -6.06 7.71 -6.76
CA ALA A 26 -7.44 7.79 -7.25
C ALA A 26 -7.52 8.56 -8.58
N LEU A 27 -6.83 9.69 -8.68
CA LEU A 27 -6.76 10.48 -9.91
C LEU A 27 -6.12 9.68 -11.06
N ARG A 28 -4.97 9.04 -10.82
CA ARG A 28 -4.24 8.30 -11.86
C ARG A 28 -4.93 6.99 -12.24
N TRP A 29 -5.63 6.37 -11.30
CA TRP A 29 -6.48 5.21 -11.54
C TRP A 29 -7.63 5.54 -12.49
N TRP A 30 -8.27 6.69 -12.28
CA TRP A 30 -9.32 7.20 -13.16
C TRP A 30 -8.78 7.50 -14.57
N GLN A 31 -7.58 8.09 -14.65
CA GLN A 31 -6.92 8.43 -15.92
C GLN A 31 -6.33 7.22 -16.65
N VAL A 32 -6.26 6.05 -16.02
CA VAL A 32 -5.60 4.83 -16.56
C VAL A 32 -4.12 5.09 -16.87
N GLU A 33 -3.47 5.89 -16.03
CA GLU A 33 -2.06 6.25 -16.19
C GLU A 33 -1.19 5.63 -15.10
N SER A 34 0.02 5.20 -15.48
CA SER A 34 1.06 4.84 -14.51
C SER A 34 1.75 6.10 -13.99
N SER A 35 1.97 6.19 -12.69
CA SER A 35 2.65 7.34 -12.06
C SER A 35 3.78 6.87 -11.15
N ARG A 36 5.01 7.27 -11.49
CA ARG A 36 6.18 7.01 -10.63
C ARG A 36 6.05 7.70 -9.27
N ALA A 37 5.49 8.91 -9.25
CA ALA A 37 5.26 9.67 -8.02
C ALA A 37 4.30 8.93 -7.06
N PHE A 38 3.22 8.33 -7.59
CA PHE A 38 2.33 7.50 -6.80
C PHE A 38 3.07 6.34 -6.14
N TRP A 39 3.87 5.59 -6.90
CA TRP A 39 4.60 4.44 -6.36
C TRP A 39 5.62 4.83 -5.30
N VAL A 40 6.31 5.97 -5.46
CA VAL A 40 7.22 6.50 -4.44
C VAL A 40 6.45 6.85 -3.16
N LEU A 41 5.31 7.56 -3.28
CA LEU A 41 4.47 7.91 -2.14
C LEU A 41 3.91 6.67 -1.43
N ALA A 42 3.43 5.67 -2.18
CA ALA A 42 2.92 4.42 -1.63
C ALA A 42 4.00 3.67 -0.85
N ARG A 43 5.23 3.58 -1.38
CA ARG A 43 6.35 2.95 -0.66
C ARG A 43 6.79 3.77 0.57
N ALA A 44 6.77 5.09 0.48
CA ALA A 44 7.02 5.95 1.65
C ALA A 44 5.97 5.75 2.75
N GLY A 45 4.68 5.64 2.38
CA GLY A 45 3.58 5.39 3.32
C GLY A 45 3.68 4.02 3.99
N GLN A 46 4.05 2.99 3.24
CA GLN A 46 4.32 1.65 3.79
C GLN A 46 5.55 1.64 4.70
N ALA A 47 6.63 2.32 4.32
CA ALA A 47 7.82 2.45 5.16
C ALA A 47 7.50 3.16 6.48
N ALA A 48 6.74 4.26 6.44
CA ALA A 48 6.29 4.98 7.63
C ALA A 48 5.42 4.08 8.54
N SER A 49 4.51 3.31 7.95
CA SER A 49 3.69 2.32 8.68
C SER A 49 4.53 1.23 9.34
N GLY A 50 5.57 0.75 8.65
CA GLY A 50 6.52 -0.21 9.19
C GLY A 50 7.34 0.37 10.35
N VAL A 51 7.80 1.62 10.23
CA VAL A 51 8.51 2.33 11.31
C VAL A 51 7.61 2.49 12.53
N LEU A 52 6.33 2.84 12.36
CA LEU A 52 5.36 2.93 13.45
C LEU A 52 5.19 1.58 14.16
N ALA A 53 5.02 0.49 13.41
CA ALA A 53 4.88 -0.85 13.96
C ALA A 53 6.14 -1.31 14.74
N VAL A 54 7.33 -1.02 14.21
CA VAL A 54 8.61 -1.30 14.90
C VAL A 54 8.73 -0.47 16.17
N ALA A 55 8.41 0.83 16.11
CA ALA A 55 8.46 1.70 17.27
C ALA A 55 7.50 1.23 18.38
N ALA A 56 6.28 0.80 18.00
CA ALA A 56 5.35 0.18 18.94
C ALA A 56 5.94 -1.11 19.55
N GLY A 57 6.52 -2.00 18.74
CA GLY A 57 7.19 -3.20 19.23
C GLY A 57 8.30 -2.90 20.26
N VAL A 58 9.11 -1.87 20.01
CA VAL A 58 10.13 -1.41 20.98
C VAL A 58 9.47 -0.92 22.27
N LEU A 59 8.41 -0.12 22.17
CA LEU A 59 7.68 0.38 23.35
C LEU A 59 7.12 -0.77 24.19
N ALA A 60 6.54 -1.78 23.55
CA ALA A 60 6.02 -2.97 24.22
C ALA A 60 7.10 -3.70 25.03
N VAL A 61 8.28 -3.91 24.43
CA VAL A 61 9.40 -4.59 25.09
C VAL A 61 9.99 -3.75 26.23
N THR A 62 9.93 -2.42 26.14
CA THR A 62 10.38 -1.52 27.21
C THR A 62 9.38 -1.33 28.36
N GLY A 63 8.24 -2.04 28.32
CA GLY A 63 7.22 -1.98 29.38
C GLY A 63 6.32 -0.75 29.31
N PHE A 64 6.19 -0.11 28.13
CA PHE A 64 5.21 0.95 27.94
C PHE A 64 3.80 0.36 28.01
N ASP A 65 2.99 0.87 28.94
CA ASP A 65 1.61 0.45 29.16
C ASP A 65 0.64 1.60 28.80
N PRO A 66 0.02 1.57 27.60
CA PRO A 66 -0.95 2.58 27.21
C PRO A 66 -2.25 2.45 28.03
N ILE A 67 -3.01 3.55 28.12
CA ILE A 67 -4.28 3.61 28.86
C ILE A 67 -5.30 2.59 28.34
N ASP A 68 -5.25 2.27 27.05
CA ASP A 68 -6.08 1.28 26.39
C ASP A 68 -5.32 0.52 25.29
N GLY A 69 -5.93 -0.57 24.80
CA GLY A 69 -5.38 -1.38 23.71
C GLY A 69 -5.49 -0.73 22.32
N LEU A 70 -6.14 0.44 22.19
CA LEU A 70 -6.34 1.10 20.91
C LEU A 70 -4.99 1.53 20.31
N PHE A 71 -4.06 1.97 21.17
CA PHE A 71 -2.70 2.30 20.75
C PHE A 71 -2.05 1.18 19.91
N TRP A 72 -2.13 -0.07 20.39
CA TRP A 72 -1.54 -1.21 19.71
C TRP A 72 -2.23 -1.51 18.38
N LEU A 73 -3.56 -1.42 18.36
CA LEU A 73 -4.35 -1.62 17.16
C LEU A 73 -3.94 -0.60 16.08
N TYR A 74 -3.96 0.69 16.40
CA TYR A 74 -3.65 1.75 15.44
C TYR A 74 -2.17 1.80 15.04
N ALA A 75 -1.26 1.33 15.88
CA ALA A 75 0.16 1.26 15.53
C ALA A 75 0.47 0.10 14.56
N LEU A 76 -0.23 -1.04 14.68
CA LEU A 76 0.05 -2.25 13.89
C LEU A 76 -0.82 -2.38 12.64
N LEU A 77 -2.07 -1.91 12.70
CA LEU A 77 -3.05 -2.08 11.63
C LEU A 77 -2.59 -1.47 10.29
N PRO A 78 -1.93 -0.29 10.23
CA PRO A 78 -1.39 0.24 8.98
C PRO A 78 -0.41 -0.70 8.28
N ALA A 79 0.48 -1.34 9.05
CA ALA A 79 1.44 -2.31 8.51
C ALA A 79 0.74 -3.56 7.98
N LEU A 80 -0.28 -4.06 8.70
CA LEU A 80 -1.09 -5.20 8.27
C LEU A 80 -1.85 -4.90 6.97
N VAL A 81 -2.49 -3.72 6.88
CA VAL A 81 -3.18 -3.28 5.65
C VAL A 81 -2.20 -3.20 4.48
N GLY A 82 -1.01 -2.61 4.69
CA GLY A 82 0.04 -2.53 3.68
C GLY A 82 0.53 -3.90 3.21
N PHE A 83 0.69 -4.86 4.14
CA PHE A 83 1.05 -6.24 3.81
C PHE A 83 -0.04 -6.92 2.98
N MET A 84 -1.31 -6.78 3.36
CA MET A 84 -2.43 -7.38 2.64
C MET A 84 -2.63 -6.77 1.26
N ALA A 85 -2.44 -5.46 1.13
CA ALA A 85 -2.44 -4.79 -0.16
C ALA A 85 -1.37 -5.36 -1.10
N GLU A 86 -0.18 -5.68 -0.60
CA GLU A 86 0.89 -6.27 -1.40
C GLU A 86 0.51 -7.69 -1.87
N GLN A 87 -0.12 -8.51 -1.02
CA GLN A 87 -0.62 -9.83 -1.44
C GLN A 87 -1.70 -9.71 -2.52
N LEU A 88 -2.63 -8.77 -2.37
CA LEU A 88 -3.67 -8.50 -3.35
C LEU A 88 -3.09 -7.95 -4.67
N ARG A 89 -2.04 -7.13 -4.60
CA ARG A 89 -1.32 -6.61 -5.77
C ARG A 89 -0.72 -7.74 -6.60
N LEU A 90 -0.05 -8.69 -5.95
CA LEU A 90 0.49 -9.89 -6.60
C LEU A 90 -0.62 -10.77 -7.19
N GLY A 91 -1.71 -10.97 -6.44
CA GLY A 91 -2.88 -11.73 -6.92
C GLY A 91 -3.58 -11.08 -8.11
N ALA A 92 -3.58 -9.75 -8.21
CA ALA A 92 -4.20 -9.02 -9.31
C ALA A 92 -3.57 -9.37 -10.67
N ALA A 93 -2.25 -9.53 -10.71
CA ALA A 93 -1.54 -9.92 -11.93
C ALA A 93 -1.95 -11.33 -12.38
N VAL A 94 -1.97 -12.29 -11.45
CA VAL A 94 -2.39 -13.68 -11.73
C VAL A 94 -3.81 -13.72 -12.28
N GLN A 95 -4.75 -13.04 -11.63
CA GLN A 95 -6.15 -13.02 -12.05
C GLN A 95 -6.36 -12.39 -13.44
N VAL A 96 -5.58 -11.36 -13.79
CA VAL A 96 -5.66 -10.76 -15.15
C VAL A 96 -5.16 -11.74 -16.22
N LEU A 97 -4.10 -12.49 -15.92
CA LEU A 97 -3.58 -13.52 -16.84
C LEU A 97 -4.57 -14.67 -16.99
N GLU A 98 -5.11 -15.18 -15.89
CA GLU A 98 -6.13 -16.25 -15.89
C GLU A 98 -7.38 -15.84 -16.67
N HIS A 99 -7.89 -14.63 -16.43
CA HIS A 99 -9.06 -14.11 -17.15
C HIS A 99 -8.86 -14.02 -18.66
N ARG A 100 -7.61 -13.89 -19.11
CA ARG A 100 -7.23 -13.83 -20.53
C ARG A 100 -6.70 -15.16 -21.08
N GLY A 101 -6.74 -16.24 -20.29
CA GLY A 101 -6.25 -17.56 -20.69
C GLY A 101 -4.73 -17.60 -20.90
N ILE A 102 -3.97 -16.67 -20.31
CA ILE A 102 -2.51 -16.60 -20.45
C ILE A 102 -1.89 -17.40 -19.29
N PRO A 103 -1.06 -18.43 -19.57
CA PRO A 103 -0.61 -19.35 -18.53
C PRO A 103 0.39 -18.73 -17.54
N ASN A 104 1.19 -17.75 -17.96
CA ASN A 104 2.15 -17.05 -17.11
C ASN A 104 2.67 -15.76 -17.76
N ALA A 105 3.41 -14.97 -16.99
CA ALA A 105 4.00 -13.71 -17.46
C ALA A 105 4.96 -13.86 -18.65
N ARG A 106 5.66 -15.00 -18.80
CA ARG A 106 6.56 -15.25 -19.94
C ARG A 106 5.78 -15.38 -21.25
N ALA A 107 4.58 -15.99 -21.20
CA ALA A 107 3.72 -16.13 -22.35
C ALA A 107 3.21 -14.79 -22.90
N VAL A 108 3.17 -13.74 -22.06
CA VAL A 108 2.82 -12.37 -22.51
C VAL A 108 3.80 -11.88 -23.58
N GLY A 109 5.10 -12.16 -23.44
CA GLY A 109 6.12 -11.70 -24.40
C GLY A 109 6.01 -12.31 -25.80
N GLY A 110 5.23 -13.39 -25.97
CA GLY A 110 4.94 -14.00 -27.27
C GLY A 110 3.71 -13.43 -27.98
N LEU A 111 2.94 -12.55 -27.32
CA LEU A 111 1.74 -11.96 -27.91
C LEU A 111 2.10 -10.81 -28.88
N PRO A 112 1.20 -10.42 -29.78
CA PRO A 112 1.34 -9.17 -30.53
C PRO A 112 1.48 -7.96 -29.59
N GLU A 113 2.33 -6.98 -29.93
CA GLU A 113 2.66 -5.84 -29.05
C GLU A 113 1.44 -5.12 -28.46
N ALA A 114 0.40 -4.91 -29.29
CA ALA A 114 -0.85 -4.29 -28.84
C ALA A 114 -1.54 -5.09 -27.72
N GLN A 115 -1.52 -6.42 -27.82
CA GLN A 115 -2.06 -7.31 -26.80
C GLN A 115 -1.18 -7.27 -25.55
N GLN A 116 0.15 -7.31 -25.69
CA GLN A 116 1.08 -7.18 -24.56
C GLN A 116 0.80 -5.91 -23.75
N ARG A 117 0.73 -4.76 -24.44
CA ARG A 117 0.44 -3.46 -23.82
C ARG A 117 -0.89 -3.47 -23.09
N SER A 118 -1.92 -4.06 -23.70
CA SER A 118 -3.25 -4.14 -23.09
C SER A 118 -3.28 -5.02 -21.83
N VAL A 119 -2.48 -6.10 -21.77
CA VAL A 119 -2.35 -6.96 -20.58
C VAL A 119 -1.63 -6.20 -19.48
N VAL A 120 -0.49 -5.58 -19.79
CA VAL A 120 0.31 -4.81 -18.83
C VAL A 120 -0.51 -3.66 -18.25
N LEU A 121 -1.23 -2.89 -19.07
CA LEU A 121 -2.08 -1.80 -18.59
C LEU A 121 -3.20 -2.30 -17.67
N ALA A 122 -3.82 -3.45 -17.99
CA ALA A 122 -4.85 -4.04 -17.15
C ALA A 122 -4.28 -4.45 -15.77
N ILE A 123 -3.08 -5.05 -15.74
CA ILE A 123 -2.39 -5.41 -14.49
C ILE A 123 -2.07 -4.14 -13.70
N VAL A 124 -1.36 -3.18 -14.30
CA VAL A 124 -0.93 -1.95 -13.62
C VAL A 124 -2.11 -1.17 -13.07
N ARG A 125 -3.22 -1.05 -13.82
CA ARG A 125 -4.44 -0.38 -13.34
C ARG A 125 -5.02 -1.08 -12.10
N ARG A 126 -5.00 -2.40 -12.07
CA ARG A 126 -5.53 -3.17 -10.94
C ARG A 126 -4.63 -3.11 -9.73
N GLU A 127 -3.32 -3.22 -9.93
CA GLU A 127 -2.31 -3.01 -8.89
C GLU A 127 -2.41 -1.62 -8.26
N LEU A 128 -2.51 -0.59 -9.11
CA LEU A 128 -2.64 0.80 -8.66
C LEU A 128 -3.94 1.01 -7.87
N GLY A 129 -5.05 0.40 -8.29
CA GLY A 129 -6.33 0.44 -7.57
C GLY A 129 -6.24 -0.17 -6.17
N VAL A 130 -5.64 -1.36 -6.04
CA VAL A 130 -5.41 -2.03 -4.74
C VAL A 130 -4.59 -1.16 -3.81
N MET A 131 -3.47 -0.62 -4.30
CA MET A 131 -2.57 0.19 -3.49
C MET A 131 -3.18 1.55 -3.12
N THR A 132 -3.99 2.13 -4.00
CA THR A 132 -4.74 3.36 -3.72
C THR A 132 -5.75 3.16 -2.59
N LEU A 133 -6.52 2.06 -2.63
CA LEU A 133 -7.48 1.75 -1.57
C LEU A 133 -6.80 1.50 -0.24
N ALA A 134 -5.70 0.75 -0.23
CA ALA A 134 -4.92 0.49 0.97
C ALA A 134 -4.37 1.79 1.58
N ALA A 135 -3.79 2.68 0.77
CA ALA A 135 -3.34 3.99 1.22
C ALA A 135 -4.51 4.82 1.78
N GLY A 136 -5.70 4.76 1.15
CA GLY A 136 -6.90 5.42 1.64
C GLY A 136 -7.34 4.92 3.01
N VAL A 137 -7.33 3.59 3.23
CA VAL A 137 -7.63 3.00 4.54
C VAL A 137 -6.62 3.47 5.58
N VAL A 138 -5.32 3.40 5.28
CA VAL A 138 -4.26 3.82 6.23
C VAL A 138 -4.34 5.32 6.55
N ALA A 139 -4.73 6.16 5.60
CA ALA A 139 -4.87 7.59 5.82
C ALA A 139 -6.01 7.95 6.80
N LEU A 140 -6.96 7.04 7.01
CA LEU A 140 -8.13 7.22 7.88
C LEU A 140 -8.00 6.50 9.24
N LEU A 141 -6.89 5.79 9.46
CA LEU A 141 -6.53 5.19 10.74
C LEU A 141 -5.85 6.23 11.63
#